data_AF-A0A2K3K6Y2-F1
#
_entry.id   AF-A0A2K3K6Y2-F1
#
_cell.length_a   1.000
_cell.length_b   1.000
_cell.length_c   1.000
_cell.angle_alpha   90.00
_cell.angle_beta   90.00
_cell.angle_gamma   90.00
#
_symmetry.space_group_name_H-M   'P 1'
#
loop_
_entity.id
_entity.type
_entity.pdbx_description
1 polymer ?
#
loop_
_entity_poly.entity_id
_entity_poly.type
_entity_poly.pdbx_seq_one_letter_code
_entity_poly.pdbx_strand_id
1 'polypeptide(L)' 'VANSVEFNFPAVFNLGDSNSDTGELSVGLGFQLVLPYGQNYFKTPSGRACDGRLIVDFLSNNPYSL' A
#
# COMPACT_ATOMS: atom_id res chain seq x y z
N VAL A 1 -10.09 -34.73 6.88
CA VAL A 1 -8.99 -33.80 6.56
C VAL A 1 -9.47 -32.93 5.41
N ALA A 2 -9.55 -31.61 5.59
CA ALA A 2 -9.91 -30.71 4.49
C ALA A 2 -8.66 -30.49 3.63
N ASN A 3 -8.77 -30.68 2.32
CA ASN A 3 -7.72 -30.31 1.39
C ASN A 3 -7.79 -28.80 1.17
N SER A 4 -6.79 -28.06 1.65
CA SER A 4 -6.62 -26.66 1.28
C SER A 4 -6.06 -26.58 -0.14
N VAL A 5 -6.70 -25.78 -0.99
CA VAL A 5 -6.10 -25.39 -2.27
C VAL A 5 -5.06 -24.33 -1.96
N GLU A 6 -3.81 -24.59 -2.36
CA GLU A 6 -2.74 -23.61 -2.27
C GLU A 6 -2.81 -22.67 -3.47
N PHE A 7 -3.11 -21.40 -3.21
CA PHE A 7 -3.15 -20.37 -4.23
C PHE A 7 -1.78 -19.71 -4.36
N ASN A 8 -1.02 -20.11 -5.40
CA ASN A 8 0.27 -19.50 -5.73
C ASN A 8 0.09 -18.38 -6.77
N PHE A 9 -0.41 -17.23 -6.34
CA PHE A 9 -0.49 -16.03 -7.18
C PHE A 9 0.80 -15.21 -6.99
N PRO A 10 1.67 -15.11 -8.01
CA PRO A 10 2.98 -14.45 -7.86
C PRO A 10 2.89 -12.92 -7.76
N ALA A 11 1.74 -12.34 -8.08
CA ALA A 11 1.53 -10.89 -8.06
C ALA A 11 0.07 -10.54 -7.80
N VAL A 12 -0.16 -9.34 -7.27
CA VAL A 12 -1.47 -8.72 -7.11
C VAL A 12 -1.48 -7.41 -7.89
N PHE A 13 -2.50 -7.21 -8.72
CA PHE A 13 -2.77 -5.94 -9.37
C PHE A 13 -3.92 -5.25 -8.63
N ASN A 14 -3.62 -4.10 -8.04
CA ASN A 14 -4.61 -3.27 -7.35
C ASN A 14 -4.98 -2.07 -8.23
N LEU A 15 -6.28 -1.82 -8.37
CA LEU A 15 -6.83 -0.65 -9.05
C LEU A 15 -7.75 0.07 -8.06
N GLY A 16 -7.71 1.39 -8.02
CA GLY A 16 -8.54 2.13 -7.08
C GLY A 16 -8.21 3.60 -7.02
N ASP A 17 -8.32 4.14 -5.81
CA ASP A 17 -8.13 5.53 -5.47
C ASP A 17 -7.11 5.66 -4.32
N SER A 18 -7.12 6.80 -3.63
CA SER A 18 -6.23 7.10 -2.52
C SER A 18 -6.24 6.06 -1.38
N ASN A 19 -7.30 5.27 -1.24
CA ASN A 19 -7.39 4.22 -0.20
C ASN A 19 -6.55 2.97 -0.52
N SER A 20 -6.06 2.85 -1.74
CA SER A 20 -5.21 1.73 -2.16
C SER A 20 -3.94 2.16 -2.90
N ASP A 21 -3.79 3.46 -3.15
CA ASP A 21 -2.59 4.07 -3.72
C ASP A 21 -1.39 4.06 -2.75
N THR A 22 -0.35 3.31 -3.10
CA THR A 22 0.91 3.22 -2.33
C THR A 22 1.95 4.28 -2.71
N GLY A 23 1.62 5.25 -3.57
CA GLY A 23 2.53 6.34 -3.97
C GLY A 23 2.48 6.71 -5.46
N GLU A 24 1.61 6.09 -6.25
CA GLU A 24 1.43 6.32 -7.68
C GLU A 24 1.05 7.77 -7.98
N LEU A 25 0.13 8.38 -7.22
CA LEU A 25 -0.21 9.80 -7.39
C LEU A 25 1.01 10.71 -7.17
N SER A 26 1.83 10.40 -6.18
CA SER A 26 3.03 11.17 -5.82
C SER A 26 4.12 11.05 -6.87
N VAL A 27 4.38 9.83 -7.37
CA VAL A 27 5.44 9.56 -8.35
C VAL A 27 5.00 9.90 -9.78
N GLY A 28 3.77 9.57 -10.15
CA GLY A 28 3.24 9.70 -11.51
C GLY A 28 2.88 11.13 -11.88
N LEU A 29 2.33 11.91 -10.95
CA LEU A 29 1.86 13.28 -11.20
C LEU A 29 2.63 14.35 -10.41
N GLY A 30 3.60 13.96 -9.58
CA GLY A 30 4.35 14.91 -8.74
C GLY A 30 3.48 15.57 -7.66
N PHE A 31 2.32 15.00 -7.34
CA PHE A 31 1.42 15.55 -6.34
C PHE A 31 1.97 15.27 -4.94
N GLN A 32 2.37 16.32 -4.23
CA GLN A 32 3.02 16.15 -2.94
C GLN A 32 1.99 16.02 -1.81
N LEU A 33 1.82 14.79 -1.31
CA LEU A 33 1.09 14.53 -0.07
C LEU A 33 1.95 14.93 1.14
N VAL A 34 1.74 16.15 1.62
CA VAL A 34 2.41 16.73 2.80
C VAL A 34 1.74 16.29 4.11
N LEU A 35 2.37 16.60 5.25
CA LEU A 35 1.87 16.23 6.59
C LEU A 35 0.34 16.43 6.73
N PRO A 36 -0.38 15.48 7.36
CA PRO A 36 0.14 14.46 8.27
C PRO A 36 0.63 13.16 7.61
N TYR A 37 0.40 12.96 6.31
CA TYR A 37 0.60 11.66 5.63
C TYR A 37 1.98 11.03 5.85
N GLY A 38 1.99 9.83 6.44
CA GLY A 38 3.21 9.09 6.80
C GLY A 38 3.90 9.51 8.11
N GLN A 39 3.41 10.54 8.82
CA GLN A 39 4.05 11.04 10.04
C GLN A 39 4.10 10.00 11.17
N ASN A 40 3.02 9.23 11.35
CA ASN A 40 2.90 8.33 12.50
C ASN A 40 3.56 6.96 12.27
N TYR A 41 3.36 6.31 11.12
CA TYR A 41 3.91 4.98 10.87
C TYR A 41 5.29 5.02 10.20
N PHE A 42 5.41 5.66 9.04
CA PHE A 42 6.63 5.68 8.24
C PHE A 42 7.67 6.71 8.73
N LYS A 43 7.25 7.70 9.53
CA LYS A 43 8.08 8.80 10.04
C LYS A 43 8.69 9.69 8.94
N THR A 44 8.12 9.64 7.74
CA THR A 44 8.50 10.42 6.55
C THR A 44 7.29 10.51 5.62
N PRO A 45 7.19 11.49 4.71
CA PRO A 45 6.17 11.48 3.67
C PRO A 45 6.21 10.14 2.91
N SER A 46 5.12 9.37 3.01
CA SER A 46 5.02 8.03 2.40
C SER A 46 4.52 8.07 0.97
N GLY A 47 3.99 9.22 0.51
CA GLY A 47 3.27 9.32 -0.76
C GLY A 47 1.89 8.65 -0.74
N ARG A 48 1.42 8.17 0.42
CA ARG A 48 0.10 7.55 0.61
C ARG A 48 -0.83 8.53 1.30
N ALA A 49 -2.11 8.52 0.99
CA ALA A 49 -3.11 9.39 1.64
C ALA A 49 -3.51 8.90 3.06
N CYS A 50 -2.54 8.40 3.84
CA CYS A 50 -2.75 7.94 5.21
C CYS A 50 -1.47 8.03 6.05
N ASP A 51 -1.63 7.92 7.36
CA ASP A 51 -0.55 7.95 8.35
C ASP A 51 0.06 6.57 8.64
N GLY A 52 -0.33 5.54 7.86
CA GLY A 52 -0.15 4.13 8.19
C GLY A 52 -0.13 3.20 6.99
N ARG A 53 -0.39 1.92 7.26
CA ARG A 53 -0.57 0.91 6.21
C ARG A 53 -1.97 0.98 5.61
N LEU A 54 -2.07 0.69 4.32
CA LEU A 54 -3.32 0.52 3.58
C LEU A 54 -3.79 -0.92 3.69
N ILE A 55 -5.06 -1.19 3.38
CA ILE A 55 -5.62 -2.54 3.40
C ILE A 55 -4.81 -3.53 2.54
N VAL A 56 -4.29 -3.05 1.40
CA VAL A 56 -3.47 -3.85 0.47
C VAL A 56 -2.16 -4.35 1.09
N ASP A 57 -1.61 -3.66 2.10
CA ASP A 57 -0.43 -4.12 2.83
C ASP A 57 -0.71 -5.35 3.71
N PHE A 58 -1.96 -5.52 4.14
CA PHE A 58 -2.36 -6.66 4.98
C PHE A 58 -2.81 -7.86 4.15
N LEU A 59 -3.25 -7.61 2.92
CA LEU A 59 -3.64 -8.66 1.96
C LEU A 59 -2.43 -9.21 1.20
N SER A 60 -1.37 -8.41 1.07
CA SER A 60 -0.12 -8.84 0.46
C SER A 60 0.78 -9.52 1.50
N ASN A 61 1.35 -10.67 1.16
CA ASN A 61 2.35 -11.37 1.96
C ASN A 61 3.76 -10.75 1.82
N ASN A 62 3.85 -9.43 1.60
CA ASN A 62 5.13 -8.76 1.40
C ASN A 62 5.50 -7.91 2.64
N PRO A 63 6.51 -8.30 3.43
CA PRO A 63 6.98 -7.50 4.56
C PRO A 63 7.70 -6.20 4.13
N TYR A 64 7.89 -5.99 2.83
CA TYR A 64 8.56 -4.84 2.24
C TYR A 64 7.64 -3.96 1.38
N SER A 65 6.33 -3.94 1.62
CA SER A 65 5.46 -2.91 1.02
C SER A 65 5.75 -1.54 1.66
N LEU A 66 6.92 -0.99 1.32
CA LEU A 66 7.32 0.40 1.55
C LEU A 66 6.44 1.33 0.72
#